data_AF-A0A345CZW1-F1
#
_entry.id   AF-A0A345CZW1-F1
#
_cell.length_a   1.000
_cell.length_b   1.000
_cell.length_c   1.000
_cell.angle_alpha   90.00
_cell.angle_beta   90.00
_cell.angle_gamma   90.00
#
_symmetry.space_group_name_H-M   'P 1'
#
loop_
_entity.id
_entity.type
_entity.pdbx_description
1 polymer ?
#
loop_
_entity_poly.entity_id
_entity_poly.type
_entity_poly.pdbx_seq_one_letter_code
_entity_poly.pdbx_strand_id
1 'polypeptide(L)'
;MNNSIQLHDIIIELEKVGHTELWLSTALGNTCLKNHPFDQSQWYLPNIVTRDGRTVARRVKLPDDWLLSGDWKNIKCRPGSAAPYNAELLESDWRFQLIAKG
;
A
#
# COMPACT_ATOMS: atom_id res chain seq x y z
N MET A 1 9.03 19.47 -12.38
CA MET A 1 8.26 18.33 -12.92
C MET A 1 8.07 17.36 -11.77
N ASN A 2 6.87 17.24 -11.22
CA ASN A 2 6.60 16.21 -10.22
C ASN A 2 6.47 14.89 -10.98
N ASN A 3 7.46 14.01 -10.85
CA ASN A 3 7.30 12.63 -11.26
C ASN A 3 6.28 12.00 -10.31
N SER A 4 5.06 11.75 -10.82
CA SER A 4 4.06 10.96 -10.11
C SER A 4 4.68 9.61 -9.80
N ILE A 5 4.80 9.26 -8.52
CA ILE A 5 5.35 7.96 -8.13
C ILE A 5 4.20 6.97 -8.13
N GLN A 6 4.33 5.94 -8.95
CA GLN A 6 3.33 4.90 -9.10
C GLN A 6 3.33 3.98 -7.87
N LEU A 7 2.19 3.34 -7.60
CA LEU A 7 2.08 2.37 -6.51
C LEU A 7 3.13 1.26 -6.62
N HIS A 8 3.42 0.79 -7.84
CA HIS A 8 4.41 -0.27 -8.06
C HIS A 8 5.81 0.15 -7.62
N ASP A 9 6.22 1.40 -7.92
CA ASP A 9 7.52 1.94 -7.52
C ASP A 9 7.63 2.04 -5.99
N ILE A 10 6.56 2.47 -5.33
CA ILE A 10 6.48 2.53 -3.86
C ILE A 10 6.68 1.15 -3.25
N ILE A 11 5.97 0.14 -3.77
CA ILE A 11 6.04 -1.24 -3.27
C ILE A 11 7.49 -1.77 -3.43
N ILE A 12 8.11 -1.55 -4.59
CA ILE A 12 9.50 -1.93 -4.86
C ILE A 12 10.46 -1.26 -3.87
N GLU A 13 10.30 0.04 -3.61
CA GLU A 13 11.17 0.76 -2.67
C GLU A 13 11.00 0.27 -1.22
N LEU A 14 9.78 -0.06 -0.80
CA LEU A 14 9.51 -0.65 0.52
C LEU A 14 10.14 -2.05 0.65
N GLU A 15 10.09 -2.86 -0.39
CA GLU A 15 10.69 -4.20 -0.39
C GLU A 15 12.22 -4.14 -0.39
N LYS A 16 12.82 -3.21 -1.15
CA LYS A 16 14.28 -3.01 -1.16
C LYS A 16 14.84 -2.71 0.22
N VAL A 17 14.08 -2.01 1.08
CA VAL A 17 14.52 -1.73 2.45
C VAL A 17 14.22 -2.86 3.43
N GLY A 18 13.47 -3.89 3.02
CA GLY A 18 13.23 -5.11 3.77
C GLY A 18 11.83 -5.28 4.35
N HIS A 19 10.83 -4.52 3.87
CA HIS A 19 9.44 -4.84 4.21
C HIS A 19 9.00 -6.13 3.51
N THR A 20 8.50 -7.09 4.28
CA THR A 20 8.05 -8.41 3.77
C THR A 20 6.54 -8.62 3.86
N GLU A 21 5.85 -7.81 4.66
CA GLU A 21 4.40 -7.93 4.90
C GLU A 21 3.78 -6.53 4.91
N LEU A 22 3.18 -6.17 3.78
CA LEU A 22 2.55 -4.88 3.55
C LEU A 22 1.04 -5.06 3.35
N TRP A 23 0.26 -4.14 3.88
CA TRP A 23 -1.19 -4.19 3.85
C TRP A 23 -1.73 -2.91 3.20
N LEU A 24 -2.72 -3.06 2.34
CA LEU A 24 -3.48 -1.95 1.78
C LEU A 24 -4.71 -1.70 2.65
N SER A 25 -4.79 -0.49 3.21
CA SER A 25 -5.93 -0.04 4.01
C SER A 25 -6.59 1.15 3.35
N THR A 26 -7.87 1.37 3.66
CA THR A 26 -8.64 2.53 3.19
C THR A 26 -9.45 3.10 4.36
N ALA A 27 -9.83 4.37 4.28
CA ALA A 27 -10.54 5.02 5.38
C ALA A 27 -11.97 4.47 5.60
N LEU A 28 -12.56 3.78 4.60
CA LEU A 28 -13.90 3.18 4.67
C LEU A 28 -13.87 1.65 4.77
N GLY A 29 -12.69 1.07 5.00
CA GLY A 29 -12.48 -0.38 5.08
C GLY A 29 -12.35 -1.10 3.74
N ASN A 30 -12.08 -2.40 3.79
CA ASN A 30 -11.62 -3.17 2.62
C ASN A 30 -12.69 -3.48 1.57
N THR A 31 -13.96 -3.10 1.75
CA THR A 31 -15.02 -3.38 0.75
C THR A 31 -14.68 -2.87 -0.65
N CYS A 32 -14.14 -1.65 -0.76
CA CYS A 32 -13.73 -1.10 -2.05
C CYS A 32 -12.52 -1.85 -2.65
N LEU A 33 -11.60 -2.34 -1.82
CA LEU A 33 -10.47 -3.16 -2.27
C LEU A 33 -10.95 -4.53 -2.78
N LYS A 34 -11.93 -5.15 -2.11
CA LYS A 34 -12.50 -6.43 -2.52
C LYS A 34 -13.31 -6.35 -3.81
N ASN A 35 -14.10 -5.28 -3.96
CA ASN A 35 -14.92 -5.09 -5.16
C ASN A 35 -14.08 -4.63 -6.37
N HIS A 36 -12.99 -3.91 -6.11
CA HIS A 36 -12.16 -3.28 -7.14
C HIS A 36 -10.66 -3.48 -6.88
N PRO A 37 -10.16 -4.73 -6.81
CA PRO A 37 -8.81 -5.04 -6.31
C PRO A 37 -7.67 -4.45 -7.15
N PHE A 38 -7.93 -4.08 -8.40
CA PHE A 38 -6.92 -3.55 -9.31
C PHE A 38 -7.30 -2.21 -9.94
N ASP A 39 -8.42 -1.61 -9.51
CA ASP A 39 -8.86 -0.29 -9.97
C ASP A 39 -8.62 0.73 -8.87
N GLN A 40 -7.44 1.34 -8.90
CA GLN A 40 -7.02 2.33 -7.91
C GLN A 40 -8.00 3.51 -7.82
N SER A 41 -8.70 3.86 -8.91
CA SER A 41 -9.63 4.99 -8.92
C SER A 41 -10.80 4.81 -7.96
N GLN A 42 -11.16 3.56 -7.65
CA GLN A 42 -12.27 3.20 -6.76
C GLN A 42 -11.87 3.09 -5.28
N TRP A 43 -10.57 3.13 -4.98
CA TRP A 43 -10.10 3.04 -3.60
C TRP A 43 -10.31 4.36 -2.87
N TYR A 44 -10.80 4.33 -1.64
CA TYR A 44 -11.07 5.55 -0.88
C TYR A 44 -9.94 5.89 0.10
N LEU A 45 -9.15 6.92 -0.22
CA LEU A 45 -8.00 7.36 0.59
C LEU A 45 -7.08 6.20 1.03
N PRO A 46 -6.51 5.43 0.09
CA PRO A 46 -5.74 4.24 0.40
C PRO A 46 -4.36 4.57 0.97
N ASN A 47 -3.90 3.71 1.87
CA ASN A 47 -2.58 3.75 2.51
C ASN A 47 -1.95 2.36 2.52
N ILE A 48 -0.63 2.31 2.36
CA ILE A 48 0.15 1.10 2.65
C ILE A 48 0.58 1.17 4.11
N VAL A 49 0.28 0.11 4.86
CA VAL A 49 0.61 -0.03 6.27
C VAL A 49 1.39 -1.30 6.53
N THR A 50 2.22 -1.30 7.57
CA THR A 50 2.82 -2.53 8.10
C THR A 50 1.82 -3.30 8.95
N ARG A 51 2.14 -4.55 9.29
CA ARG A 51 1.29 -5.41 10.13
C ARG A 51 0.85 -4.75 11.45
N ASP A 52 1.72 -3.93 12.06
CA ASP A 52 1.40 -3.17 13.28
C ASP A 52 0.61 -1.87 13.03
N GLY A 53 0.12 -1.64 11.81
CA GLY A 53 -0.78 -0.55 11.45
C GLY A 53 -0.10 0.78 11.13
N ARG A 54 1.24 0.83 11.10
CA ARG A 54 1.96 2.07 10.75
C ARG A 54 1.93 2.32 9.26
N THR A 55 1.50 3.51 8.85
CA THR A 55 1.53 3.97 7.46
C THR A 55 2.95 4.21 6.98
N VAL A 56 3.32 3.52 5.90
CA VAL A 56 4.63 3.64 5.22
C VAL A 56 4.53 4.26 3.84
N ALA A 57 3.32 4.30 3.26
CA ALA A 57 3.03 5.11 2.07
C ALA A 57 1.55 5.51 2.02
N ARG A 58 1.26 6.61 1.33
CA ARG A 58 -0.11 7.11 1.13
C ARG A 58 -0.29 7.61 -0.29
N ARG A 59 -1.51 7.51 -0.80
CA ARG A 59 -1.88 8.18 -2.04
C ARG A 59 -2.17 9.65 -1.78
N VAL A 60 -1.56 10.53 -2.57
CA VAL A 60 -1.74 11.99 -2.47
C VAL A 60 -2.58 12.57 -3.60
N LYS A 61 -2.65 11.90 -4.75
CA LYS A 61 -3.53 12.29 -5.85
C LYS A 61 -4.04 11.05 -6.59
N LEU A 62 -5.29 11.15 -7.06
CA LEU A 62 -5.92 10.09 -7.84
C LEU A 62 -5.38 10.05 -9.28
N PRO A 63 -5.30 8.85 -9.89
CA PRO A 63 -5.27 7.54 -9.24
C PRO A 63 -3.86 7.12 -8.76
N ASP A 64 -2.83 7.79 -9.27
CA ASP A 64 -1.50 7.20 -9.47
C ASP A 64 -0.34 8.00 -8.84
N ASP A 65 -0.64 8.85 -7.86
CA ASP A 65 0.40 9.64 -7.19
C ASP A 65 0.51 9.25 -5.72
N TRP A 66 1.60 8.56 -5.40
CA TRP A 66 1.87 8.03 -4.08
C TRP A 66 3.14 8.66 -3.49
N LEU A 67 3.20 8.70 -2.16
CA LEU A 67 4.39 9.14 -1.44
C LEU A 67 4.72 8.16 -0.32
N LEU A 68 6.01 7.86 -0.17
CA LEU A 68 6.55 7.24 1.04
C LEU A 68 6.30 8.18 2.22
N SER A 69 5.95 7.61 3.38
CA SER A 69 5.43 8.35 4.52
C SER A 69 6.11 7.94 5.82
N GLY A 70 6.30 8.91 6.71
CA GLY A 70 6.88 8.68 8.03
C GLY A 70 8.27 8.04 7.96
N ASP A 71 8.56 7.16 8.91
CA ASP A 71 9.81 6.41 8.99
C ASP A 71 9.75 5.13 8.14
N TRP A 72 9.38 5.26 6.86
CA TRP A 72 9.13 4.12 5.97
C TRP A 72 10.34 3.17 5.84
N LYS A 73 11.56 3.61 6.14
CA LYS A 73 12.77 2.76 6.13
C LYS A 73 12.90 1.87 7.36
N ASN A 74 12.15 2.13 8.42
CA ASN A 74 12.14 1.29 9.60
C ASN A 74 11.31 0.03 9.33
N ILE A 75 11.98 -1.11 9.30
CA ILE A 75 11.40 -2.42 9.04
C ILE A 75 10.97 -3.17 10.30
N LYS A 76 11.20 -2.61 11.49
CA LYS A 76 10.84 -3.27 12.74
C LYS A 76 9.33 -3.25 12.91
N CYS A 77 8.71 -4.42 12.84
CA CYS A 77 7.34 -4.62 13.28
C CYS A 77 7.33 -4.99 14.77
N ARG A 78 6.37 -4.47 15.54
CA ARG A 78 6.18 -4.91 16.94
C ARG A 78 5.87 -6.42 16.98
N PRO A 79 6.61 -7.22 17.79
CA PRO A 79 6.30 -8.63 17.98
C PRO A 79 4.89 -8.82 18.53
N GLY A 80 4.19 -9.85 18.06
CA GLY A 80 2.83 -10.16 18.52
C GLY A 80 1.72 -9.25 17.98
N SER A 81 2.02 -8.30 17.09
CA SER A 81 0.99 -7.50 16.42
C SER A 81 0.01 -8.35 15.63
N ALA A 82 -1.27 -8.14 15.89
CA ALA A 82 -2.34 -8.68 15.06
C ALA A 82 -2.31 -8.03 13.66
N ALA A 83 -2.81 -8.74 12.66
CA ALA A 83 -2.98 -8.16 11.32
C ALA A 83 -3.96 -6.97 11.36
N PRO A 84 -3.78 -5.95 10.51
CA PRO A 84 -4.68 -4.82 10.46
C PRO A 84 -6.11 -5.23 10.11
N TYR A 85 -7.07 -4.79 10.92
CA TYR A 85 -8.50 -4.99 10.64
C TYR A 85 -8.92 -4.14 9.43
N ASN A 86 -9.74 -4.70 8.54
CA ASN A 86 -10.23 -4.04 7.32
C ASN A 86 -9.14 -3.57 6.33
N ALA A 87 -8.04 -4.32 6.22
CA ALA A 87 -7.04 -4.15 5.18
C ALA A 87 -6.92 -5.42 4.32
N GLU A 88 -6.35 -5.29 3.13
CA GLU A 88 -6.00 -6.41 2.26
C GLU A 88 -4.48 -6.60 2.25
N LEU A 89 -4.02 -7.84 2.35
CA LEU A 89 -2.59 -8.14 2.24
C LEU A 89 -2.13 -7.88 0.79
N LEU A 90 -1.04 -7.13 0.63
CA LEU A 90 -0.39 -6.93 -0.66
C LEU A 90 0.46 -8.16 -0.97
N GLU A 91 -0.18 -9.20 -1.49
CA GLU A 91 0.51 -10.40 -1.94
C GLU A 91 1.31 -10.15 -3.23
N SER A 92 2.29 -11.01 -3.50
CA SER A 92 3.18 -10.92 -4.67
C SER A 92 2.46 -10.74 -6.01
N ASP A 93 1.26 -11.30 -6.13
CA ASP A 93 0.46 -11.29 -7.36
C ASP A 93 -0.12 -9.91 -7.70
N TRP A 94 -0.28 -9.04 -6.70
CA TRP A 94 -0.73 -7.66 -6.93
C TRP A 94 0.26 -6.87 -7.78
N ARG A 95 1.56 -7.17 -7.68
CA ARG A 95 2.59 -6.49 -8.49
C ARG A 95 2.35 -6.72 -9.98
N PHE A 96 2.03 -7.95 -10.39
CA PHE A 96 1.77 -8.29 -11.78
C PHE A 96 0.48 -7.64 -12.30
N GLN A 97 -0.58 -7.65 -11.48
CA GLN A 97 -1.89 -7.14 -11.88
C GLN A 97 -1.96 -5.61 -11.96
N LEU A 98 -1.20 -4.90 -11.09
CA LEU A 98 -1.14 -3.44 -11.09
C LEU A 98 -0.26 -2.89 -12.22
N ILE A 99 0.78 -3.62 -12.64
CA ILE A 99 1.64 -3.23 -13.78
C ILE A 99 0.92 -3.48 -15.11
N ALA A 100 0.15 -4.57 -15.24
CA ALA A 100 -0.50 -4.95 -16.49
C ALA A 100 -1.67 -4.03 -16.93
N LYS A 101 -2.08 -3.08 -16.09
CA LYS A 101 -3.22 -2.18 -16.33
C LYS A 101 -2.88 -0.68 -16.34
N GLY A 102 -1.61 -0.32 -16.14
CA GLY A 102 -1.09 1.04 -16.34
C GLY A 102 -0.52 1.23 -17.72
#